data_AF-A0A3C0XPI9-F1
#
_entry.id   AF-A0A3C0XPI9-F1
#
_cell.length_a   1.000
_cell.length_b   1.000
_cell.length_c   1.000
_cell.angle_alpha   90.00
_cell.angle_beta   90.00
_cell.angle_gamma   90.00
#
_symmetry.space_group_name_H-M   'P 1'
#
loop_
_entity.id
_entity.type
_entity.pdbx_description
1 polymer ?
#
loop_
_entity_poly.entity_id
_entity_poly.type
_entity_poly.pdbx_seq_one_letter_code
_entity_poly.pdbx_strand_id
1 'polypeptide(L)'
;MSGAKAPERMLDPICDMIVVVADAQARGRTVEHDGRTYAFCSNGCVKAFNADPVKWAAKVDASVTASQTLTGEAVIDDGMRRWYASCRCCLSDAYPAIVAQLDAERDAAAAH
;
A
#
# COMPACT_ATOMS: atom_id res chain seq x y z
N MET A 1 32.19 -3.95 -1.55
CA MET A 1 31.22 -4.30 -0.50
C MET A 1 30.11 -3.28 -0.48
N SER A 2 28.88 -3.76 -0.27
CA SER A 2 27.67 -3.02 0.15
C SER A 2 27.07 -2.00 -0.82
N GLY A 3 26.11 -2.48 -1.61
CA GLY A 3 25.17 -1.62 -2.33
C GLY A 3 24.39 -0.75 -1.34
N ALA A 4 24.50 0.56 -1.51
CA ALA A 4 23.69 1.51 -0.78
C ALA A 4 22.21 1.25 -1.10
N LYS A 5 21.46 0.71 -0.13
CA LYS A 5 20.00 0.63 -0.17
C LYS A 5 19.52 2.05 -0.47
N ALA A 6 18.75 2.22 -1.55
CA ALA A 6 18.17 3.52 -1.90
C ALA A 6 17.50 4.13 -0.66
N PRO A 7 17.59 5.46 -0.46
CA PRO A 7 17.04 6.09 0.73
C PRO A 7 15.55 5.76 0.81
N GLU A 8 15.17 4.98 1.81
CA GLU A 8 13.77 4.65 2.06
C GLU A 8 13.04 5.96 2.36
N ARG A 9 12.00 6.23 1.58
CA ARG A 9 11.21 7.45 1.71
C ARG A 9 9.84 7.07 2.25
N MET A 10 9.41 7.80 3.26
CA MET A 10 8.11 7.63 3.87
C MET A 10 7.40 8.97 3.94
N LEU A 11 6.07 8.95 3.95
CA LEU A 11 5.26 10.14 4.14
C LEU A 11 5.13 10.45 5.64
N ASP A 12 5.42 11.68 6.05
CA ASP A 12 5.13 12.15 7.40
C ASP A 12 3.60 12.21 7.59
N PRO A 13 3.01 11.46 8.54
CA PRO A 13 1.57 11.41 8.72
C PRO A 13 0.94 12.73 9.21
N ILE A 14 1.74 13.62 9.79
CA ILE A 14 1.30 14.90 10.34
C ILE A 14 1.17 15.95 9.22
N CYS A 15 2.16 16.03 8.34
CA CYS A 15 2.30 17.12 7.37
C CYS A 15 2.34 16.67 5.90
N ASP A 16 2.18 15.37 5.66
CA ASP A 16 2.17 14.76 4.33
C ASP A 16 3.44 15.04 3.50
N MET A 17 4.56 15.30 4.19
CA MET A 17 5.86 15.58 3.58
C MET A 17 6.66 14.29 3.37
N ILE A 18 7.30 14.14 2.21
CA ILE A 18 8.18 13.00 1.94
C ILE A 18 9.48 13.16 2.73
N VAL A 19 9.74 12.23 3.65
CA VAL A 19 10.90 12.19 4.53
C VAL A 19 11.78 10.99 4.19
N VAL A 20 13.10 11.23 4.16
CA VAL A 20 14.10 10.16 4.03
C VAL A 20 14.30 9.53 5.41
N VAL A 21 13.97 8.24 5.54
CA VAL A 21 14.02 7.49 6.80
C VAL A 21 15.43 7.52 7.40
N ALA A 22 16.47 7.39 6.57
CA ALA A 22 17.85 7.45 7.04
C ALA A 22 18.23 8.81 7.66
N ASP A 23 17.73 9.93 7.11
CA ASP A 23 17.98 11.27 7.67
C ASP A 23 17.19 11.46 8.98
N ALA A 24 15.94 11.01 9.00
CA ALA A 24 15.12 11.04 10.21
C ALA A 24 15.73 10.20 11.33
N GLN A 25 16.24 9.01 11.04
CA GLN A 25 16.94 8.16 12.01
C GLN A 25 18.21 8.83 12.53
N ALA A 26 19.05 9.37 11.66
CA ALA A 26 20.27 10.07 12.04
C ALA A 26 20.00 11.29 12.96
N ARG A 27 18.81 11.90 12.83
CA ARG A 27 18.37 13.05 13.64
C ARG A 27 17.50 12.67 14.84
N GLY A 28 17.24 11.38 15.08
CA GLY A 28 16.36 10.92 16.16
C GLY A 28 14.89 11.36 16.00
N ARG A 29 14.42 11.50 14.75
CA ARG A 29 13.05 11.88 14.39
C ARG A 29 12.24 10.69 13.90
N THR A 30 12.46 9.53 14.50
CA THR A 30 11.70 8.32 14.23
C THR A 30 11.02 7.82 15.49
N VAL A 31 9.81 7.29 15.34
CA VAL A 31 9.04 6.69 16.43
C VAL A 31 8.62 5.30 16.01
N GLU A 32 8.79 4.33 16.89
CA GLU A 32 8.28 2.98 16.68
C GLU A 32 6.90 2.86 17.33
N HIS A 33 5.90 2.46 16.57
CA HIS A 33 4.53 2.27 17.05
C HIS A 33 3.90 1.09 16.31
N ASP A 34 3.24 0.19 17.05
CA ASP A 34 2.58 -1.00 16.50
C ASP A 34 3.51 -1.90 15.63
N GLY A 35 4.79 -1.99 16.01
CA GLY A 35 5.80 -2.73 15.25
C GLY A 35 6.23 -2.07 13.93
N ARG A 36 5.85 -0.81 13.70
CA ARG A 36 6.19 -0.02 12.51
C ARG A 36 7.02 1.19 12.89
N THR A 37 8.04 1.49 12.11
CA THR A 37 8.85 2.70 12.27
C THR A 37 8.25 3.84 11.47
N TYR A 38 7.88 4.92 12.15
CA TYR A 38 7.44 6.19 11.56
C TYR A 38 8.59 7.19 11.56
N ALA A 39 8.65 8.05 10.55
CA ALA A 39 9.69 9.04 10.33
C ALA A 39 9.03 10.40 10.10
N PHE A 40 9.63 11.44 10.68
CA PHE A 40 9.04 12.76 10.73
C PHE A 40 9.99 13.81 10.17
N CYS A 41 9.44 14.84 9.51
CA CYS A 41 10.26 15.90 8.94
C CYS A 41 10.94 16.76 10.02
N SER A 42 10.29 16.90 11.18
CA SER A 42 10.70 17.81 12.26
C SER A 42 10.36 17.25 13.65
N ASN A 43 11.05 17.77 14.68
CA ASN A 43 10.74 17.45 16.08
C ASN A 43 9.32 17.91 16.49
N GLY A 44 8.73 18.89 15.79
CA GLY A 44 7.35 19.31 16.00
C GLY A 44 6.37 18.20 15.63
N CYS A 45 6.58 17.56 14.47
CA CYS A 45 5.78 16.41 14.02
C CYS A 45 5.93 15.22 14.99
N VAL A 46 7.13 14.94 15.50
CA VAL A 46 7.36 13.90 16.51
C VAL A 46 6.52 14.16 17.77
N LYS A 47 6.50 15.40 18.27
CA LYS A 47 5.70 15.79 19.44
C LYS A 47 4.20 15.66 19.16
N ALA A 48 3.74 16.08 17.98
CA ALA A 48 2.34 15.95 17.57
C ALA A 48 1.91 14.48 17.44
N PHE A 49 2.80 13.61 16.96
CA PHE A 49 2.57 12.17 16.91
C PHE A 49 2.52 11.57 18.32
N ASN A 50 3.44 11.94 19.20
CA ASN A 50 3.44 11.47 20.59
C ASN A 50 2.25 11.97 21.42
N ALA A 51 1.61 13.08 21.02
CA ALA A 51 0.40 13.56 21.67
C ALA A 51 -0.80 12.62 21.41
N ASP A 52 -0.94 12.12 20.17
CA ASP A 52 -2.05 11.26 19.76
C ASP A 52 -1.61 10.16 18.76
N PRO A 53 -0.77 9.20 19.18
CA PRO A 53 -0.16 8.23 18.26
C PRO A 53 -1.20 7.35 17.57
N VAL A 54 -2.26 6.98 18.28
CA VAL A 54 -3.37 6.15 17.77
C VAL A 54 -4.08 6.83 16.59
N LYS A 55 -4.34 8.14 16.70
CA LYS A 55 -5.02 8.91 15.64
C LYS A 55 -4.20 8.96 14.36
N TRP A 56 -2.89 9.18 14.49
CA TRP A 56 -1.99 9.32 13.35
C TRP A 56 -1.62 7.96 12.74
N ALA A 57 -1.47 6.92 13.56
CA ALA A 57 -1.31 5.55 13.07
C ALA A 57 -2.52 5.11 12.24
N ALA A 58 -3.74 5.31 12.75
CA ALA A 58 -4.97 5.00 12.02
C ALA A 58 -5.10 5.74 10.67
N LYS A 59 -4.61 6.99 10.57
CA LYS A 59 -4.55 7.72 9.29
C LYS A 59 -3.61 7.02 8.29
N VAL A 60 -2.45 6.57 8.76
CA VAL A 60 -1.50 5.82 7.91
C VAL A 60 -2.08 4.49 7.50
N ASP A 61 -2.69 3.73 8.42
CA ASP A 61 -3.34 2.47 8.11
C ASP A 61 -4.46 2.65 7.08
N ALA A 62 -5.33 3.65 7.26
CA ALA A 62 -6.37 3.96 6.27
C ALA A 62 -5.77 4.28 4.88
N SER A 63 -4.66 5.03 4.83
CA SER A 63 -3.99 5.36 3.57
C SER A 63 -3.27 4.15 2.94
N VAL A 64 -2.75 3.25 3.75
CA VAL A 64 -2.08 2.02 3.31
C VAL A 64 -3.11 1.02 2.84
N THR A 65 -4.22 0.82 3.54
CA THR A 65 -5.35 -0.01 3.07
C THR A 65 -5.96 0.54 1.79
N ALA A 66 -6.14 1.86 1.69
CA ALA A 66 -6.61 2.51 0.47
C ALA A 66 -5.61 2.32 -0.70
N SER A 67 -4.31 2.45 -0.42
CA SER A 67 -3.26 2.26 -1.44
C SER A 67 -3.04 0.80 -1.81
N GLN A 68 -3.22 -0.14 -0.87
CA GLN A 68 -3.17 -1.59 -1.10
C GLN A 68 -4.31 -2.06 -2.01
N THR A 69 -5.47 -1.39 -1.92
CA THR A 69 -6.60 -1.62 -2.85
C THR A 69 -6.26 -1.13 -4.27
N LEU A 70 -5.32 -0.19 -4.42
CA LEU A 70 -4.89 0.39 -5.70
C LEU A 70 -3.63 -0.28 -6.28
N THR A 71 -2.81 -0.94 -5.46
CA THR A 71 -1.55 -1.60 -5.87
C THR A 71 -1.61 -3.12 -5.83
N GLY A 72 -2.73 -3.70 -6.26
CA GLY A 72 -2.72 -5.04 -6.85
C GLY A 72 -2.68 -6.23 -5.90
N GLU A 73 -3.62 -6.32 -4.96
CA GLU A 73 -4.29 -7.60 -4.75
C GLU A 73 -5.70 -7.42 -5.33
N ALA A 74 -5.85 -7.80 -6.59
CA ALA A 74 -7.17 -7.82 -7.20
C ALA A 74 -7.97 -8.91 -6.50
N VAL A 75 -8.67 -8.55 -5.44
CA VAL A 75 -9.70 -9.39 -4.87
C VAL A 75 -10.80 -9.44 -5.91
N ILE A 76 -10.77 -10.50 -6.74
CA ILE A 76 -11.83 -10.75 -7.70
C ILE A 76 -13.11 -10.97 -6.88
N ASP A 77 -14.03 -10.01 -6.93
CA ASP A 77 -15.34 -10.12 -6.29
C ASP A 77 -16.37 -10.76 -7.25
N ASP A 78 -17.56 -11.10 -6.74
CA ASP A 78 -18.64 -11.73 -7.53
C ASP A 78 -19.09 -10.85 -8.70
N GLY A 79 -19.08 -9.53 -8.52
CA GLY A 79 -19.41 -8.56 -9.56
C GLY A 79 -18.39 -8.58 -10.70
N MET A 80 -17.09 -8.66 -10.38
CA MET A 80 -16.03 -8.78 -11.37
C MET A 80 -16.16 -10.08 -12.19
N ARG A 81 -16.58 -11.19 -11.56
CA ARG A 81 -16.85 -12.48 -12.26
C ARG A 81 -18.05 -12.39 -13.20
N ARG A 82 -19.16 -11.78 -12.77
CA ARG A 82 -20.37 -11.60 -13.60
C ARG A 82 -20.12 -10.69 -14.80
N TRP A 83 -19.35 -9.63 -14.61
CA TRP A 83 -19.00 -8.71 -15.67
C TRP A 83 -18.04 -9.34 -16.69
N TYR A 84 -17.04 -10.09 -16.23
CA TYR A 84 -16.15 -10.87 -17.10
C TYR A 84 -16.89 -11.90 -17.95
N ALA A 85 -17.87 -12.61 -17.38
CA ALA A 85 -18.71 -13.56 -18.11
C ALA A 85 -19.54 -12.90 -19.23
N SER A 86 -19.85 -11.61 -19.11
CA SER A 86 -20.71 -10.88 -20.06
C SER A 86 -19.93 -10.06 -21.09
N CYS A 87 -18.74 -9.57 -20.77
CA CYS A 87 -17.97 -8.61 -21.61
C CYS A 87 -16.45 -8.82 -21.50
N ARG A 88 -16.01 -10.08 -21.68
CA ARG A 88 -14.62 -10.57 -21.67
C ARG A 88 -13.57 -9.70 -22.38
N CYS A 89 -13.92 -9.07 -23.50
CA CYS A 89 -12.96 -8.35 -24.35
C CYS A 89 -12.52 -6.98 -23.79
N CYS A 90 -13.22 -6.41 -22.80
CA CYS A 90 -12.92 -5.06 -22.29
C CYS A 90 -11.90 -5.03 -21.13
N LEU A 91 -11.58 -6.17 -20.52
CA LEU A 91 -10.75 -6.23 -19.30
C LEU A 91 -9.28 -6.63 -19.56
N SER A 92 -8.97 -7.02 -20.80
CA SER A 92 -7.70 -7.66 -21.19
C SER A 92 -6.48 -6.74 -21.26
N ASP A 93 -6.66 -5.44 -21.49
CA ASP A 93 -5.53 -4.52 -21.70
C ASP A 93 -4.96 -3.95 -20.38
N ALA A 94 -5.81 -3.76 -19.37
CA ALA A 94 -5.41 -3.13 -18.11
C ALA A 94 -4.89 -4.13 -17.05
N TYR A 95 -5.31 -5.40 -17.08
CA TYR A 95 -4.99 -6.37 -16.02
C TYR A 95 -4.80 -7.81 -16.54
N PRO A 96 -3.71 -8.11 -17.28
CA PRO A 96 -3.50 -9.40 -17.93
C PRO A 96 -3.41 -10.59 -16.94
N ALA A 97 -2.91 -10.37 -15.72
CA ALA A 97 -2.79 -11.43 -14.71
C ALA A 97 -4.15 -11.91 -14.17
N ILE A 98 -5.09 -10.98 -13.95
CA ILE A 98 -6.45 -11.27 -13.50
C ILE A 98 -7.20 -12.10 -14.55
N VAL A 99 -7.03 -11.69 -15.81
CA VAL A 99 -7.68 -12.30 -16.97
C VAL A 99 -7.20 -13.74 -17.18
N ALA A 100 -5.91 -14.01 -16.97
CA ALA A 100 -5.37 -15.38 -17.05
C ALA A 100 -5.95 -16.32 -15.98
N GLN A 101 -6.18 -15.84 -14.75
CA GLN A 101 -6.82 -16.64 -13.70
C GLN A 101 -8.27 -16.96 -14.04
N LEU A 102 -9.05 -15.97 -14.47
CA LEU A 102 -10.46 -16.16 -14.83
C LEU A 102 -10.64 -17.07 -16.06
N ASP A 103 -9.66 -17.10 -16.97
CA ASP A 103 -9.62 -18.06 -18.06
C ASP A 103 -9.40 -19.50 -17.60
N ALA A 104 -8.41 -19.71 -16.73
CA ALA A 104 -8.13 -21.02 -16.18
C ALA A 104 -9.35 -21.59 -15.42
N GLU A 105 -10.08 -20.74 -14.67
CA GLU A 105 -11.32 -21.13 -13.99
C GLU A 105 -12.43 -21.55 -14.97
N ARG A 106 -12.63 -20.79 -16.06
CA ARG A 106 -13.62 -21.14 -17.10
C ARG A 106 -13.25 -22.44 -17.80
N ASP A 107 -11.98 -22.60 -18.18
CA ASP A 107 -11.52 -23.77 -18.92
C ASP A 107 -11.58 -25.03 -18.03
N ALA A 108 -11.33 -24.89 -16.71
CA ALA A 108 -11.58 -25.93 -15.74
C ALA A 108 -13.08 -26.24 -15.57
N ALA A 109 -13.95 -25.22 -15.57
CA ALA A 109 -15.40 -25.40 -15.49
C ALA A 109 -16.02 -26.00 -16.76
N ALA A 110 -15.41 -25.77 -17.93
CA ALA A 110 -15.83 -26.35 -19.22
C ALA A 110 -15.30 -27.78 -19.45
N ALA A 111 -14.36 -28.23 -18.62
CA ALA A 111 -13.83 -29.60 -18.63
C ALA A 111 -14.66 -30.59 -17.78
N HIS A 112 -15.75 -30.11 -17.17
CA HIS A 112 -16.76 -30.91 -16.45
C HIS A 112 -18.03 -31.06 -17.28
#